data_AF-A0A6G1PBE2-F1
#
_entry.id   AF-A0A6G1PBE2-F1
#
_cell.length_a   1.000
_cell.length_b   1.000
_cell.length_c   1.000
_cell.angle_alpha   90.00
_cell.angle_beta   90.00
_cell.angle_gamma   90.00
#
_symmetry.space_group_name_H-M   'P 1'
#
loop_
_entity.id
_entity.type
_entity.pdbx_description
1 polymer ?
#
loop_
_entity_poly.entity_id
_entity_poly.type
_entity_poly.pdbx_seq_one_letter_code
_entity_poly.pdbx_strand_id
1 'polypeptide(L)'
;MFLPDRSMLMTASDLSAITKPWPEQKRIASLVAMEFFAQGDKEKEEFKIKPIDIMNRENTSRLPHMQVEYIDEICYPLYKALSRIFDTCSPLLSGCKKNRENWMHLAEKAEEQDSENSSSATLETHLKTK
;
A
#
# COMPACT_ATOMS: atom_id res chain seq x y z
N MET A 1 -25.97 -20.12 16.76
CA MET A 1 -24.97 -20.20 15.69
C MET A 1 -25.03 -18.89 14.92
N PHE A 2 -24.12 -17.96 15.20
CA PHE A 2 -24.04 -16.69 14.46
C PHE A 2 -23.54 -17.01 13.05
N LEU A 3 -24.40 -16.84 12.03
CA LEU A 3 -23.96 -16.85 10.65
C LEU A 3 -23.07 -15.61 10.44
N PRO A 4 -21.88 -15.73 9.86
CA PRO A 4 -21.07 -14.57 9.51
C PRO A 4 -21.89 -13.67 8.58
N ASP A 5 -21.91 -12.37 8.89
CA ASP A 5 -22.64 -11.41 8.08
C ASP A 5 -22.19 -11.53 6.62
N ARG A 6 -23.15 -11.77 5.72
CA ARG A 6 -22.88 -11.93 4.28
C ARG A 6 -22.07 -10.76 3.73
N SER A 7 -22.23 -9.56 4.32
CA SER A 7 -21.44 -8.37 4.01
C SER A 7 -19.94 -8.58 4.23
N MET A 8 -19.52 -9.23 5.31
CA MET A 8 -18.09 -9.45 5.60
C MET A 8 -17.44 -10.35 4.55
N LEU A 9 -18.13 -11.39 4.08
CA LEU A 9 -17.64 -12.25 2.99
C LEU A 9 -17.55 -11.50 1.67
N MET A 10 -18.51 -10.62 1.38
CA MET A 10 -18.46 -9.76 0.20
C MET A 10 -17.26 -8.81 0.27
N THR A 11 -17.04 -8.13 1.41
CA THR A 11 -15.87 -7.26 1.62
C THR A 11 -14.56 -8.04 1.51
N ALA A 12 -14.46 -9.22 2.10
CA ALA A 12 -13.27 -10.07 1.98
C ALA A 12 -12.98 -10.52 0.54
N SER A 13 -14.01 -10.66 -0.27
CA SER A 13 -13.88 -11.01 -1.69
C SER A 13 -13.41 -9.81 -2.52
N ASP A 14 -13.99 -8.64 -2.25
CA ASP A 14 -13.62 -7.37 -2.89
C ASP A 14 -12.14 -7.01 -2.63
N LEU A 15 -11.68 -7.20 -1.39
CA LEU A 15 -10.30 -6.89 -1.00
C LEU A 15 -9.30 -8.04 -1.24
N SER A 16 -9.71 -9.12 -1.92
CA SER A 16 -8.91 -10.35 -2.04
C SER A 16 -7.59 -10.21 -2.81
N ALA A 17 -7.37 -9.09 -3.51
CA ALA A 17 -6.10 -8.78 -4.16
C ALA A 17 -4.92 -8.86 -3.15
N ILE A 18 -5.11 -8.33 -1.95
CA ILE A 18 -4.05 -8.25 -0.92
C ILE A 18 -3.56 -9.62 -0.44
N THR A 19 -4.29 -10.70 -0.71
CA THR A 19 -3.94 -12.06 -0.29
C THR A 19 -3.35 -12.88 -1.44
N LYS A 20 -3.25 -12.33 -2.65
CA LYS A 20 -2.68 -13.02 -3.81
C LYS A 20 -1.16 -13.14 -3.69
N PRO A 21 -0.49 -14.00 -4.48
CA PRO A 21 0.95 -14.05 -4.48
C PRO A 21 1.56 -12.69 -4.85
N TRP A 22 2.80 -12.49 -4.43
CA TRP A 22 3.44 -11.18 -4.47
C TRP A 22 3.49 -10.51 -5.86
N PRO A 23 3.82 -11.22 -6.96
CA PRO A 23 3.84 -10.61 -8.28
C PRO A 23 2.49 -10.02 -8.69
N GLU A 24 1.40 -10.75 -8.42
CA GLU A 24 0.04 -10.31 -8.72
C GLU A 24 -0.36 -9.15 -7.83
N GLN A 25 -0.09 -9.23 -6.52
CA GLN A 25 -0.48 -8.18 -5.61
C GLN A 25 0.26 -6.87 -5.90
N LYS A 26 1.56 -6.93 -6.16
CA LYS A 26 2.35 -5.75 -6.55
C LYS A 26 1.80 -5.11 -7.83
N ARG A 27 1.48 -5.93 -8.84
CA ARG A 27 0.89 -5.45 -10.10
C ARG A 27 -0.46 -4.76 -9.87
N ILE A 28 -1.34 -5.36 -9.07
CA ILE A 28 -2.67 -4.80 -8.80
C ILE A 28 -2.53 -3.47 -8.03
N ALA A 29 -1.68 -3.41 -7.00
CA ALA A 29 -1.43 -2.19 -6.25
C ALA A 29 -0.91 -1.05 -7.15
N SER A 30 -0.02 -1.35 -8.11
CA SER A 30 0.44 -0.36 -9.08
C SER A 30 -0.68 0.16 -9.99
N LEU A 31 -1.59 -0.71 -10.44
CA LEU A 31 -2.73 -0.28 -11.26
C LEU A 31 -3.69 0.63 -10.49
N VAL A 32 -4.00 0.28 -9.24
CA VAL A 32 -4.85 1.10 -8.36
C VAL A 32 -4.20 2.46 -8.09
N ALA A 33 -2.89 2.50 -7.83
CA ALA A 33 -2.17 3.75 -7.66
C ALA A 33 -2.21 4.61 -8.94
N MET A 34 -2.03 4.00 -10.11
CA MET A 34 -2.13 4.71 -11.39
C MET A 34 -3.52 5.33 -11.61
N GLU A 35 -4.58 4.64 -11.20
CA GLU A 35 -5.95 5.16 -11.26
C GLU A 35 -6.15 6.35 -10.32
N PHE A 36 -5.68 6.25 -9.06
CA PHE A 36 -5.72 7.37 -8.13
C PHE A 36 -4.94 8.60 -8.62
N PHE A 37 -3.78 8.39 -9.23
CA PHE A 37 -3.01 9.49 -9.81
C PHE A 37 -3.72 10.12 -11.00
N ALA A 38 -4.31 9.31 -11.89
CA ALA A 38 -5.07 9.83 -13.01
C ALA A 38 -6.29 10.65 -12.54
N GLN A 39 -6.95 10.22 -11.48
CA GLN A 39 -8.04 10.98 -10.86
C GLN A 39 -7.52 12.30 -10.24
N GLY A 40 -6.44 12.26 -9.47
CA GLY A 40 -5.85 13.46 -8.87
C GLY A 40 -5.40 14.48 -9.91
N ASP A 41 -4.79 14.03 -11.01
CA ASP A 41 -4.40 14.89 -12.13
C ASP A 41 -5.62 15.56 -12.77
N LYS A 42 -6.70 14.80 -12.98
CA LYS A 42 -7.97 15.34 -13.52
C LYS A 42 -8.59 16.37 -12.59
N GLU A 43 -8.63 16.09 -11.28
CA GLU A 43 -9.19 17.02 -10.29
C GLU A 43 -8.39 18.32 -10.19
N LYS A 44 -7.06 18.22 -10.30
CA LYS A 44 -6.16 19.38 -10.36
C LYS A 44 -6.37 20.20 -11.63
N GLU A 45 -6.59 19.55 -12.78
CA GLU A 45 -6.80 20.23 -14.05
C GLU A 45 -8.17 20.92 -14.11
N GLU A 46 -9.25 20.20 -13.82
CA GLU A 46 -10.63 20.66 -13.98
C GLU A 46 -11.08 21.60 -12.86
N PHE A 47 -10.74 21.27 -11.60
CA PHE A 47 -11.26 21.99 -10.43
C PHE A 47 -10.22 22.85 -9.71
N LYS A 48 -8.95 22.80 -10.14
CA LYS A 48 -7.82 23.51 -9.49
C LYS A 48 -7.65 23.16 -8.01
N ILE A 49 -8.05 21.95 -7.62
CA ILE A 49 -7.91 21.42 -6.26
C ILE A 49 -6.55 20.76 -6.12
N LYS A 50 -5.92 20.90 -4.94
CA LYS A 50 -4.69 20.17 -4.63
C LYS A 50 -5.07 18.70 -4.33
N PRO A 51 -4.52 17.71 -5.05
CA PRO A 51 -4.79 16.30 -4.79
C PRO A 51 -4.36 15.91 -3.37
N ILE A 52 -5.13 15.05 -2.72
CA ILE A 52 -4.72 14.41 -1.46
C ILE A 52 -3.49 13.52 -1.68
N ASP A 53 -2.75 13.22 -0.62
CA ASP A 53 -1.45 12.53 -0.72
C ASP A 53 -1.49 11.20 -1.50
N ILE A 54 -2.57 10.42 -1.37
CA ILE A 54 -2.77 9.15 -2.09
C ILE A 54 -3.00 9.32 -3.59
N MET A 55 -3.48 10.49 -4.01
CA MET A 55 -3.78 10.83 -5.40
C MET A 55 -2.68 11.71 -6.03
N ASN A 56 -1.69 12.14 -5.26
CA ASN A 56 -0.59 12.93 -5.78
C ASN A 56 0.48 12.02 -6.39
N ARG A 57 0.64 12.08 -7.71
CA ARG A 57 1.66 11.33 -8.48
C ARG A 57 3.08 11.56 -7.97
N GLU A 58 3.37 12.74 -7.41
CA GLU A 58 4.69 13.07 -6.85
C GLU A 58 5.03 12.23 -5.61
N ASN A 59 4.03 11.65 -4.93
CA ASN A 59 4.20 10.81 -3.74
C ASN A 59 4.34 9.31 -4.05
N THR A 60 4.74 8.95 -5.28
CA THR A 60 4.85 7.53 -5.68
C THR A 60 5.81 6.73 -4.79
N SER A 61 6.87 7.35 -4.24
CA SER A 61 7.81 6.71 -3.30
C SER A 61 7.14 6.26 -2.00
N ARG A 62 6.02 6.89 -1.60
CA ARG A 62 5.29 6.55 -0.38
C ARG A 62 4.37 5.33 -0.56
N LEU A 63 4.14 4.87 -1.79
CA LEU A 63 3.24 3.75 -2.08
C LEU A 63 3.48 2.51 -1.18
N PRO A 64 4.72 2.06 -0.91
CA PRO A 64 4.96 0.95 0.01
C PRO A 64 4.41 1.19 1.42
N HIS A 65 4.67 2.36 2.00
CA HIS A 65 4.18 2.73 3.34
C HIS A 65 2.65 2.74 3.37
N MET A 66 2.02 3.30 2.34
CA MET A 66 0.56 3.37 2.23
C MET A 66 -0.08 1.99 2.13
N GLN A 67 0.58 1.04 1.45
CA GLN A 67 0.11 -0.35 1.40
C GLN A 67 0.24 -1.03 2.77
N VAL A 68 1.30 -0.75 3.55
CA VAL A 68 1.43 -1.26 4.93
C VAL A 68 0.28 -0.73 5.80
N GLU A 69 0.03 0.59 5.79
CA GLU A 69 -1.08 1.21 6.53
C GLU A 69 -2.43 0.61 6.13
N TYR A 70 -2.68 0.47 4.82
CA TYR A 70 -3.91 -0.13 4.30
C TYR A 70 -4.11 -1.58 4.79
N ILE A 71 -3.03 -2.37 4.85
CA ILE A 71 -3.09 -3.72 5.37
C ILE A 71 -3.40 -3.72 6.86
N ASP A 72 -2.74 -2.88 7.64
CA ASP A 72 -2.87 -2.86 9.10
C ASP A 72 -4.24 -2.39 9.56
N GLU A 73 -4.76 -1.34 8.93
CA GLU A 73 -6.02 -0.71 9.33
C GLU A 73 -7.25 -1.42 8.77
N ILE A 74 -7.16 -2.04 7.58
CA ILE A 74 -8.33 -2.58 6.86
C ILE A 74 -8.24 -4.09 6.66
N CYS A 75 -7.21 -4.57 5.95
CA CYS A 75 -7.19 -5.96 5.48
C CYS A 75 -6.92 -6.97 6.60
N TYR A 76 -5.95 -6.68 7.48
CA TYR A 76 -5.54 -7.59 8.53
C TYR A 76 -6.66 -7.83 9.55
N PRO A 77 -7.37 -6.82 10.08
CA PRO A 77 -8.53 -7.03 10.96
C PRO A 77 -9.61 -7.88 10.30
N LEU A 78 -9.91 -7.62 9.02
CA LEU A 78 -10.90 -8.37 8.24
C LEU A 78 -10.53 -9.85 8.10
N TYR A 79 -9.33 -10.16 7.60
CA TYR A 79 -8.92 -11.57 7.41
C TYR A 79 -8.65 -12.29 8.73
N LYS A 80 -8.26 -11.57 9.79
CA LYS A 80 -8.15 -12.13 11.14
C LYS A 80 -9.50 -12.53 11.68
N ALA A 81 -10.52 -11.67 11.58
CA ALA A 81 -11.89 -12.01 11.96
C ALA A 81 -12.43 -13.17 11.13
N LEU A 82 -12.24 -13.13 9.82
CA LEU A 82 -12.69 -14.18 8.90
C LEU A 82 -12.06 -15.55 9.22
N SER A 83 -10.75 -15.60 9.47
CA SER A 83 -10.04 -16.84 9.82
C SER A 83 -10.48 -17.46 11.14
N ARG A 84 -11.01 -16.67 12.08
CA ARG A 84 -11.55 -17.16 13.36
C ARG A 84 -12.93 -17.80 13.21
N ILE A 85 -13.66 -17.41 12.16
CA ILE A 85 -15.01 -17.93 11.87
C ILE A 85 -14.92 -19.14 10.93
N PHE A 86 -13.99 -19.08 9.97
CA PHE A 86 -13.75 -20.13 9.00
C PHE A 86 -12.27 -20.48 8.96
N ASP A 87 -11.90 -21.61 9.58
CA ASP A 87 -10.51 -22.09 9.59
C ASP A 87 -9.95 -22.28 8.17
N THR A 88 -10.82 -22.65 7.21
CA THR A 88 -10.48 -22.81 5.79
C THR A 88 -10.03 -21.51 5.12
N CYS A 89 -10.34 -20.35 5.70
CA CYS A 89 -9.90 -19.04 5.23
C CYS A 89 -8.54 -18.59 5.78
N SER A 90 -7.88 -19.40 6.63
CA SER A 90 -6.54 -19.12 7.16
C SER A 90 -5.47 -18.78 6.10
N PRO A 91 -5.48 -19.39 4.88
CA PRO A 91 -4.54 -19.00 3.83
C PRO A 91 -4.65 -17.53 3.40
N LEU A 92 -5.83 -16.93 3.49
CA LEU A 92 -6.05 -15.51 3.15
C LEU A 92 -5.33 -14.59 4.15
N LEU A 93 -5.44 -14.90 5.45
CA LEU A 93 -4.70 -14.18 6.49
C LEU A 93 -3.19 -14.35 6.34
N SER A 94 -2.73 -15.56 6.00
CA SER A 94 -1.31 -15.83 5.73
C SER A 94 -0.79 -15.01 4.55
N GLY A 95 -1.51 -15.00 3.43
CA GLY A 95 -1.16 -14.19 2.25
C GLY A 95 -1.13 -12.70 2.56
N CYS A 96 -2.10 -12.19 3.31
CA CYS A 96 -2.16 -10.80 3.77
C CYS A 96 -0.92 -10.42 4.60
N LYS A 97 -0.53 -11.25 5.59
CA LYS A 97 0.68 -11.03 6.40
C LYS A 97 1.95 -11.04 5.56
N LYS A 98 2.10 -12.02 4.66
CA LYS A 98 3.27 -12.13 3.79
C LYS A 98 3.43 -10.91 2.89
N ASN A 99 2.33 -10.41 2.34
CA ASN A 99 2.37 -9.20 1.52
C ASN A 99 2.66 -7.95 2.34
N ARG A 100 2.20 -7.87 3.60
CA ARG A 100 2.62 -6.80 4.53
C ARG A 100 4.12 -6.76 4.72
N GLU A 101 4.75 -7.92 4.97
CA GLU A 101 6.21 -8.03 5.11
C GLU A 101 6.94 -7.59 3.84
N ASN A 102 6.47 -8.02 2.68
CA ASN A 102 7.05 -7.58 1.40
C ASN A 102 6.95 -6.06 1.20
N TRP A 103 5.81 -5.46 1.56
CA TRP A 103 5.64 -4.01 1.47
C TRP A 103 6.50 -3.26 2.49
N MET A 104 6.63 -3.78 3.71
CA MET A 104 7.51 -3.21 4.74
C MET A 104 8.96 -3.19 4.25
N HIS A 105 9.46 -4.28 3.68
CA HIS A 105 10.80 -4.33 3.10
C HIS A 105 11.01 -3.36 1.94
N LEU A 106 9.95 -3.05 1.18
CA LEU A 106 10.03 -2.01 0.15
C LEU A 106 10.03 -0.60 0.74
N ALA A 107 9.32 -0.38 1.85
CA ALA A 107 9.30 0.89 2.56
C ALA A 107 10.67 1.18 3.19
N GLU A 108 11.24 0.22 3.91
CA GLU A 108 12.58 0.32 4.53
C GLU A 108 13.65 0.65 3.48
N LYS A 109 13.64 -0.03 2.32
CA LYS A 109 14.57 0.24 1.23
C LYS A 109 14.42 1.63 0.61
N ALA A 110 13.21 2.17 0.58
CA ALA A 110 12.98 3.53 0.08
C ALA A 110 13.55 4.57 1.05
N GLU A 111 13.37 4.36 2.36
CA GLU A 111 13.92 5.23 3.41
C GLU A 111 15.46 5.22 3.43
N GLU A 112 16.08 4.05 3.26
CA GLU A 112 17.55 3.91 3.17
C GLU A 112 18.10 4.74 1.99
N GLN A 113 17.49 4.64 0.81
CA GLN A 113 17.92 5.38 -0.39
C GLN A 113 17.76 6.90 -0.25
N ASP A 114 16.69 7.36 0.40
CA ASP A 114 16.48 8.77 0.68
C ASP A 114 17.52 9.31 1.68
N SER A 115 17.91 8.50 2.67
CA SER A 115 18.95 8.86 3.64
C SER A 115 20.35 8.95 3.01
N GLU A 116 20.71 8.00 2.14
CA GLU A 116 21.98 7.99 1.41
C GLU A 116 22.09 9.17 0.44
N ASN A 117 21.02 9.48 -0.30
CA ASN A 117 20.99 10.64 -1.20
C ASN A 117 21.13 11.97 -0.45
N SER A 118 20.52 12.10 0.72
CA SER A 118 20.64 13.29 1.56
C SER A 118 22.09 13.50 2.07
N SER A 119 22.76 12.40 2.43
CA SER A 119 24.15 12.44 2.89
C SER A 119 25.17 12.72 1.77
N SER A 120 24.96 12.20 0.55
CA SER A 120 25.77 12.55 -0.64
C SER A 120 25.59 14.01 -1.08
N ALA A 121 24.36 14.54 -1.04
CA ALA A 121 24.10 15.96 -1.35
C ALA A 121 24.78 16.92 -0.36
N THR A 122 24.92 16.50 0.90
CA THR A 122 25.63 17.26 1.94
C THR A 122 27.16 17.24 1.73
N LEU A 123 27.71 16.16 1.17
CA LEU A 123 29.13 16.07 0.81
C LEU A 123 29.47 16.89 -0.44
N GLU A 124 28.61 16.90 -1.46
CA GLU A 124 28.83 17.68 -2.69
C GLU A 124 28.74 19.21 -2.47
N THR A 125 27.89 19.66 -1.56
CA THR A 125 27.78 21.10 -1.22
C THR A 125 29.03 21.61 -0.48
N HIS A 126 29.69 20.77 0.30
CA HIS A 126 30.96 21.11 0.95
C HIS A 126 32.18 21.13 0.01
N LEU A 127 32.19 20.36 -1.10
CA LEU A 127 33.29 20.42 -2.08
C LEU A 127 33.18 21.57 -3.08
N LYS A 128 31.98 22.12 -3.35
CA LYS A 128 31.80 23.23 -4.31
C LYS A 128 32.06 24.63 -3.72
N THR A 129 32.40 24.73 -2.44
CA THR A 129 32.67 26.01 -1.74
C THR A 129 34.16 26.17 -1.39
N LYS A 130 35.05 25.42 -2.04
CA LYS A 130 36.51 25.59 -1.95
C LYS A 130 37.13 25.80 -3.32
#